data_AF-A0A939BAL0-F1
#
_entry.id   AF-A0A939BAL0-F1
#
_cell.length_a   1.000
_cell.length_b   1.000
_cell.length_c   1.000
_cell.angle_alpha   90.00
_cell.angle_beta   90.00
_cell.angle_gamma   90.00
#
_symmetry.space_group_name_H-M   'P 1'
#
loop_
_entity.id
_entity.type
_entity.pdbx_description
1 polymer ?
#
loop_
_entity_poly.entity_id
_entity_poly.type
_entity_poly.pdbx_seq_one_letter_code
_entity_poly.pdbx_strand_id
1 'polypeptide(L)' 'CVVTDSIPVEVGGKIKTITVANEFADAISAVYGERSVSKLIGGDFAL' A
#
# COMPACT_ATOMS: atom_id res chain seq x y z
N CYS A 1 -13.75 -6.42 9.88
CA CYS A 1 -12.99 -6.69 8.64
C CYS A 1 -12.02 -5.52 8.45
N VAL A 2 -10.79 -5.77 8.00
CA VAL A 2 -9.83 -4.71 7.65
C VAL A 2 -9.63 -4.76 6.15
N VAL A 3 -9.76 -3.63 5.48
CA VAL A 3 -9.63 -3.50 4.02
C VAL A 3 -8.71 -2.33 3.68
N THR A 4 -8.12 -2.34 2.49
CA THR A 4 -7.31 -1.22 2.00
C THR A 4 -8.21 -0.14 1.39
N ASP A 5 -7.71 1.09 1.32
CA ASP A 5 -8.35 2.21 0.62
C ASP A 5 -8.18 2.16 -0.92
N SER A 6 -7.75 1.02 -1.46
CA SER A 6 -7.56 0.81 -2.91
C SER A 6 -8.85 0.94 -3.72
N ILE A 7 -10.00 0.75 -3.06
CA ILE A 7 -11.33 1.01 -3.60
C ILE A 7 -12.03 1.96 -2.63
N PRO A 8 -12.70 3.02 -3.11
CA PRO A 8 -13.48 3.90 -2.26
C PRO A 8 -14.54 3.11 -1.51
N VAL A 9 -14.52 3.20 -0.18
CA VAL A 9 -15.52 2.60 0.70
C VAL A 9 -16.21 3.69 1.50
N GLU A 10 -17.52 3.55 1.69
CA GLU A 10 -18.24 4.40 2.63
C GLU A 10 -17.70 4.15 4.04
N VAL A 11 -17.32 5.23 4.72
CA VAL A 11 -16.78 5.15 6.08
C VAL A 11 -17.95 4.89 7.04
N GLY A 12 -18.14 3.62 7.41
CA GLY A 12 -19.22 3.22 8.30
C GLY A 12 -19.24 1.72 8.64
N GLY A 13 -19.90 1.38 9.75
CA GLY A 13 -20.10 -0.01 10.18
C GLY A 13 -18.86 -0.67 10.81
N LYS A 14 -18.72 -2.00 10.61
CA LYS A 14 -17.65 -2.84 11.21
C LYS A 14 -16.40 -2.97 10.32
N ILE A 15 -16.31 -2.19 9.25
CA ILE A 15 -15.20 -2.20 8.30
C ILE A 15 -14.21 -1.13 8.73
N LYS A 16 -12.94 -1.53 8.90
CA LYS A 16 -11.83 -0.62 9.17
C LYS A 16 -11.00 -0.51 7.89
N THR A 17 -10.67 0.71 7.51
CA THR A 17 -9.84 0.97 6.33
C THR A 17 -8.41 1.28 6.75
N ILE A 18 -7.44 0.67 6.08
CA ILE A 18 -6.02 1.03 6.16
C ILE A 18 -5.61 1.69 4.85
N THR A 19 -4.78 2.72 4.95
CA THR A 19 -4.27 3.38 3.75
C THR A 19 -3.08 2.63 3.19
N VAL A 20 -3.05 2.47 1.86
CA VAL A 20 -1.89 1.98 1.12
C VAL A 20 -1.30 3.05 0.20
N ALA A 21 -1.64 4.33 0.43
CA ALA A 21 -1.26 5.44 -0.42
C ALA A 21 0.26 5.63 -0.51
N ASN A 22 0.98 5.38 0.60
CA ASN A 22 2.44 5.51 0.64
C ASN A 22 3.11 4.41 -0.21
N GLU A 23 2.62 3.18 -0.12
CA GLU A 23 3.10 2.04 -0.89
C GLU A 23 2.91 2.28 -2.40
N PHE A 24 1.77 2.86 -2.80
CA PHE A 24 1.56 3.29 -4.18
C PHE A 24 2.50 4.43 -4.59
N ALA A 25 2.68 5.45 -3.74
CA ALA A 25 3.57 6.57 -4.03
C ALA A 25 5.03 6.12 -4.20
N ASP A 26 5.50 5.23 -3.33
CA ASP A 26 6.85 4.67 -3.38
C ASP A 26 7.04 3.80 -4.62
N ALA A 27 6.04 2.98 -4.97
CA ALA A 27 6.07 2.18 -6.20
C ALA A 27 6.16 3.08 -7.45
N ILE A 28 5.36 4.15 -7.52
CA ILE A 28 5.41 5.13 -8.61
C ILE A 28 6.79 5.79 -8.66
N SER A 29 7.35 6.20 -7.52
CA SER A 29 8.67 6.80 -7.42
C SER A 29 9.80 5.85 -7.85
N ALA A 30 9.69 4.56 -7.57
CA ALA A 30 10.65 3.57 -8.02
C ALA A 30 10.56 3.34 -9.53
N VAL A 31 9.36 3.21 -10.09
CA VAL A 31 9.16 3.10 -11.55
C VAL A 31 9.72 4.32 -12.26
N TYR A 32 9.42 5.53 -11.76
CA TYR A 32 9.93 6.77 -12.34
C TYR A 32 11.47 6.85 -12.31
N GLY A 33 12.08 6.39 -11.22
CA GLY A 33 13.53 6.39 -11.07
C GLY A 33 14.25 5.16 -11.66
N GLU A 34 13.56 4.32 -12.44
CA GLU A 34 14.08 3.04 -12.97
C GLU A 34 14.67 2.12 -11.87
N ARG A 35 14.15 2.23 -10.64
CA ARG A 35 14.53 1.40 -9.50
C ARG A 35 13.62 0.19 -9.40
N SER A 36 14.17 -0.92 -8.94
CA SER A 36 13.42 -2.17 -8.78
C SER A 36 12.32 -2.05 -7.73
N VAL A 37 11.06 -2.29 -8.14
CA VAL A 37 9.86 -2.25 -7.28
C VAL A 37 9.79 -3.48 -6.35
N SER A 38 10.41 -4.60 -6.72
CA SER A 38 10.40 -5.82 -5.88
C SER A 38 11.12 -5.64 -4.54
N LYS A 39 11.91 -4.57 -4.39
CA LYS A 39 12.54 -4.18 -3.12
C LYS A 39 11.65 -3.32 -2.23
N LEU A 40 10.55 -2.79 -2.76
CA LEU A 40 9.60 -1.95 -2.00
C LEU A 40 8.57 -2.79 -1.26
N ILE A 41 8.12 -3.88 -1.87
CA ILE A 41 7.13 -4.79 -1.26
C ILE A 41 7.82 -6.12 -0.96
N GLY A 42 8.42 -6.13 0.22
CA GLY A 42 9.21 -7.21 0.76
C GLY A 42 9.68 -6.75 2.11
N GLY A 43 8.69 -6.39 2.96
CA GLY A 43 8.91 -5.96 4.33
C GLY A 43 10.01 -6.80 4.95
N ASP A 44 10.88 -6.15 5.72
CA ASP A 44 11.91 -6.79 6.51
C ASP A 44 11.44 -8.19 6.92
N PHE A 45 11.96 -9.23 6.25
CA PHE A 45 11.71 -10.62 6.61
C PHE A 45 12.54 -10.94 7.88
N ALA A 46 12.62 -9.98 8.80
CA ALA A 46 13.01 -10.17 10.18
C ALA A 46 11.78 -10.72 10.91
N LEU A 47 11.62 -12.03 10.76
CA LEU A 47 11.00 -12.85 11.80
C LEU A 47 12.01 -13.01 12.96
#